data_AF-A0A6A5GGQ9-F1
#
_entry.id   AF-A0A6A5GGQ9-F1
#
_cell.length_a   1.000
_cell.length_b   1.000
_cell.length_c   1.000
_cell.angle_alpha   90.00
_cell.angle_beta   90.00
_cell.angle_gamma   90.00
#
_symmetry.space_group_name_H-M   'P 1'
#
loop_
_entity.id
_entity.type
_entity.pdbx_description
1 polymer ?
#
loop_
_entity_poly.entity_id
_entity_poly.type
_entity_poly.pdbx_seq_one_letter_code
_entity_poly.pdbx_strand_id
1 'polypeptide(L)'
;MPSSPKFLLLLFLSLIPLSHSGSSRRYGLDRWKTGCTAVGEFDMSYCDWIVGMKNIWRHNSIAWWPDQTKNMSYVELKKHCDDSFVCLENTGCYKDFVNYQELDKCVDDVFWLGPMHFCEKKLREVLDSTPDQLAPCVKEYLKNKNPDKFDCLSIHEKGQCFLADVEKHCDPKLLPMYKEHQSLRLFNRACDGRLRYKDWDYNGAQNDALQFNVFSVKASDPKRGILKNPDVEETTDGNNSTEV
;
A
#
# COMPACT_ATOMS: atom_id res chain seq x y z
N MET A 1 -7.22 -42.29 -25.58
CA MET A 1 -6.08 -41.41 -25.20
C MET A 1 -5.97 -41.45 -23.67
N PRO A 2 -4.84 -41.89 -23.11
CA PRO A 2 -4.75 -42.14 -21.67
C PRO A 2 -4.58 -40.83 -20.90
N SER A 3 -5.58 -40.49 -20.09
CA SER A 3 -5.57 -39.45 -19.07
C SER A 3 -4.68 -39.89 -17.90
N SER A 4 -3.37 -39.78 -18.08
CA SER A 4 -2.41 -40.03 -17.01
C SER A 4 -2.43 -38.86 -16.02
N PRO A 5 -2.67 -39.08 -14.71
CA PRO A 5 -2.62 -38.04 -13.69
C PRO A 5 -1.23 -37.38 -13.55
N LYS A 6 -0.18 -38.01 -14.11
CA LYS A 6 1.17 -37.43 -14.19
C LYS A 6 1.22 -36.24 -15.15
N PHE A 7 0.36 -36.21 -16.18
CA PHE A 7 0.36 -35.14 -17.18
C PHE A 7 -0.29 -33.84 -16.64
N LEU A 8 -1.32 -33.98 -15.80
CA LEU A 8 -1.94 -32.85 -15.08
C LEU A 8 -0.98 -32.26 -14.04
N LEU A 9 -0.22 -33.09 -13.31
CA LEU A 9 0.77 -32.61 -12.34
C LEU A 9 1.91 -31.83 -13.01
N LEU A 10 2.36 -32.27 -14.20
CA LEU A 10 3.36 -31.58 -15.01
C LEU A 10 2.85 -30.25 -15.57
N LEU A 11 1.58 -30.17 -15.96
CA LEU A 11 0.94 -28.91 -16.36
C LEU A 11 0.82 -27.93 -15.20
N PHE A 12 0.46 -28.40 -13.99
CA PHE A 12 0.44 -27.58 -12.77
C PHE A 12 1.84 -27.08 -12.38
N LEU A 13 2.89 -27.88 -12.56
CA LEU A 13 4.28 -27.47 -12.33
C LEU A 13 4.79 -26.48 -13.39
N SER A 14 4.28 -26.54 -14.63
CA SER A 14 4.63 -25.60 -15.71
C SER A 14 3.92 -24.25 -15.65
N LEU A 15 2.82 -24.15 -14.88
CA LEU A 15 2.10 -22.90 -14.60
C LEU A 15 2.62 -22.19 -13.35
N ILE A 16 3.58 -22.77 -12.63
CA ILE A 16 4.42 -22.00 -11.72
C ILE A 16 5.28 -21.13 -12.64
N PRO A 17 5.13 -19.78 -12.64
CA PRO A 17 6.12 -18.97 -13.30
C PRO A 17 7.47 -19.32 -12.68
N LEU A 18 8.32 -19.98 -13.47
CA LEU A 18 9.77 -20.01 -13.30
C LEU A 18 10.30 -18.60 -13.56
N SER A 19 9.82 -17.64 -12.77
CA SER A 19 10.53 -16.41 -12.52
C SER A 19 11.81 -16.84 -11.85
N HIS A 20 12.90 -16.80 -12.62
CA HIS A 20 14.26 -16.90 -12.14
C HIS A 20 14.36 -16.29 -10.74
N SER A 21 14.62 -17.14 -9.75
CA SER A 21 14.98 -16.76 -8.39
C SER A 21 16.38 -16.15 -8.40
N GLY A 22 16.55 -15.02 -9.09
CA GLY A 22 17.40 -13.99 -8.52
C GLY A 22 16.60 -13.49 -7.33
N SER A 23 17.17 -13.51 -6.12
CA SER A 23 16.60 -12.77 -5.01
C SER A 23 16.49 -11.31 -5.46
N SER A 24 15.35 -10.89 -6.00
CA SER A 24 15.05 -9.47 -6.07
C SER A 24 14.91 -9.10 -4.60
N ARG A 25 15.98 -8.53 -4.04
CA ARG A 25 15.90 -7.91 -2.72
C ARG A 25 14.67 -7.04 -2.76
N ARG A 26 13.69 -7.29 -1.90
CA ARG A 26 12.53 -6.42 -1.79
C ARG A 26 13.06 -4.99 -1.66
N TYR A 27 12.59 -4.11 -2.54
CA TYR A 27 12.98 -2.70 -2.55
C TYR A 27 12.77 -2.14 -1.14
N GLY A 28 13.73 -1.41 -0.56
CA GLY A 28 13.59 -0.86 0.80
C GLY A 28 14.36 -1.58 1.90
N LEU A 29 15.10 -2.66 1.62
CA LEU A 29 16.08 -3.20 2.57
C LEU A 29 17.18 -2.16 2.86
N ASP A 30 17.43 -1.89 4.13
CA ASP A 30 18.48 -1.03 4.65
C ASP A 30 19.22 -1.70 5.82
N ARG A 31 20.37 -2.30 5.49
CA ARG A 31 21.23 -3.00 6.45
C ARG A 31 21.93 -2.07 7.43
N TRP A 32 21.98 -0.77 7.11
CA TRP A 32 22.65 0.24 7.92
C TRP A 32 21.70 0.94 8.89
N LYS A 33 20.40 0.61 8.84
CA LYS A 33 19.42 1.10 9.79
C LYS A 33 19.79 0.64 11.20
N THR A 34 19.76 1.55 12.17
CA THR A 34 20.14 1.30 13.57
C THR A 34 19.39 0.13 14.22
N GLY A 35 18.16 -0.16 13.74
CA GLY A 35 17.35 -1.29 14.20
C GLY A 35 17.67 -2.63 13.54
N CYS A 36 18.49 -2.67 12.48
CA CYS A 36 18.85 -3.88 11.77
C CYS A 36 19.94 -4.63 12.53
N THR A 37 19.58 -5.74 13.17
CA THR A 37 20.52 -6.62 13.86
C THR A 37 20.92 -7.80 12.97
N ALA A 38 21.99 -8.51 13.32
CA ALA A 38 22.38 -9.74 12.60
C ALA A 38 21.27 -10.80 12.57
N VAL A 39 20.45 -10.87 13.64
CA VAL A 39 19.25 -11.74 13.69
C VAL A 39 18.20 -11.23 12.71
N GLY A 40 17.94 -9.92 12.68
CA GLY A 40 17.03 -9.30 11.73
C GLY A 40 17.43 -9.53 10.27
N GLU A 41 18.73 -9.43 9.93
CA GLU A 41 19.23 -9.73 8.59
C GLU A 41 19.00 -11.21 8.19
N PHE A 42 19.12 -12.13 9.14
CA PHE A 42 18.83 -13.54 8.91
C PHE A 42 17.33 -13.77 8.69
N ASP A 43 16.50 -13.16 9.53
CA ASP A 43 15.04 -13.27 9.48
C ASP A 43 14.43 -12.64 8.21
N MET A 44 15.13 -11.69 7.57
CA MET A 44 14.72 -11.16 6.26
C MET A 44 14.50 -12.26 5.23
N SER A 45 15.37 -13.27 5.20
CA SER A 45 15.21 -14.40 4.27
C SER A 45 13.96 -15.22 4.58
N TYR A 46 13.66 -15.43 5.86
CA TYR A 46 12.43 -16.10 6.27
C TYR A 46 11.19 -15.29 5.88
N CYS A 47 11.19 -13.97 6.12
CA CYS A 47 10.10 -13.09 5.74
C CYS A 47 9.87 -13.06 4.22
N ASP A 48 10.94 -12.93 3.44
CA ASP A 48 10.84 -12.87 1.97
C ASP A 48 10.36 -14.20 1.38
N TRP A 49 10.92 -15.32 1.83
CA TRP A 49 10.59 -16.63 1.26
C TRP A 49 9.32 -17.21 1.85
N ILE A 50 9.23 -17.35 3.16
CA ILE A 50 8.11 -18.10 3.76
C ILE A 50 6.86 -17.24 3.82
N VAL A 51 6.96 -16.05 4.41
CA VAL A 51 5.80 -15.16 4.55
C VAL A 51 5.46 -14.52 3.20
N GLY A 52 6.47 -14.16 2.41
CA GLY A 52 6.27 -13.60 1.07
C GLY A 52 5.62 -14.57 0.08
N MET A 53 6.03 -15.85 0.05
CA MET A 53 5.33 -16.83 -0.79
C MET A 53 3.88 -17.04 -0.34
N LYS A 54 3.61 -17.07 0.98
CA LYS A 54 2.23 -17.14 1.49
C LYS A 54 1.41 -15.93 1.05
N ASN A 55 1.99 -14.74 1.10
CA ASN A 55 1.35 -13.51 0.66
C ASN A 55 0.99 -13.56 -0.84
N ILE A 56 1.95 -13.92 -1.69
CA ILE A 56 1.76 -14.06 -3.15
C ILE A 56 0.71 -15.13 -3.45
N TRP A 57 0.80 -16.29 -2.81
CA TRP A 57 -0.15 -17.38 -3.01
C TRP A 57 -1.57 -16.96 -2.63
N ARG A 58 -1.72 -16.22 -1.51
CA ARG A 58 -3.02 -15.75 -1.05
C ARG A 58 -3.61 -14.71 -2.00
N HIS A 59 -2.82 -13.74 -2.44
CA HIS A 59 -3.22 -12.76 -3.45
C HIS A 59 -3.71 -13.44 -4.75
N ASN A 60 -2.92 -14.38 -5.29
CA ASN A 60 -3.27 -15.12 -6.50
C ASN A 60 -4.52 -16.00 -6.31
N SER A 61 -4.66 -16.62 -5.13
CA SER A 61 -5.86 -17.39 -4.80
C SER A 61 -7.12 -16.52 -4.85
N ILE A 62 -7.06 -15.29 -4.31
CA ILE A 62 -8.19 -14.34 -4.38
C ILE A 62 -8.47 -13.95 -5.83
N ALA A 63 -7.44 -13.67 -6.64
CA ALA A 63 -7.60 -13.36 -8.05
C ALA A 63 -8.26 -14.51 -8.85
N TRP A 64 -7.90 -15.76 -8.56
CA TRP A 64 -8.45 -16.93 -9.26
C TRP A 64 -9.85 -17.32 -8.76
N TRP A 65 -10.12 -17.14 -7.47
CA TRP A 65 -11.38 -17.51 -6.84
C TRP A 65 -11.88 -16.41 -5.92
N PRO A 66 -12.41 -15.29 -6.47
CA PRO A 66 -12.86 -14.15 -5.67
C PRO A 66 -14.04 -14.53 -4.76
N ASP A 67 -14.83 -15.54 -5.11
CA ASP A 67 -16.00 -16.00 -4.35
C ASP A 67 -15.67 -16.40 -2.91
N GLN A 68 -14.45 -16.84 -2.65
CA GLN A 68 -14.01 -17.16 -1.29
C GLN A 68 -14.04 -15.95 -0.36
N THR A 69 -13.99 -14.73 -0.90
CA THR A 69 -13.96 -13.48 -0.12
C THR A 69 -15.34 -12.94 0.25
N LYS A 70 -16.43 -13.50 -0.29
CA LYS A 70 -17.81 -13.00 -0.10
C LYS A 70 -18.23 -12.85 1.36
N ASN A 71 -17.74 -13.74 2.23
CA ASN A 71 -18.10 -13.78 3.65
C ASN A 71 -16.92 -13.41 4.57
N MET A 72 -15.80 -12.97 4.01
CA MET A 72 -14.64 -12.57 4.82
C MET A 72 -14.86 -11.18 5.39
N SER A 73 -14.49 -11.01 6.65
CA SER A 73 -14.26 -9.69 7.22
C SER A 73 -13.06 -9.01 6.57
N TYR A 74 -12.96 -7.68 6.72
CA TYR A 74 -11.83 -6.94 6.17
C TYR A 74 -10.49 -7.38 6.79
N VAL A 75 -10.51 -7.70 8.09
CA VAL A 75 -9.36 -8.23 8.83
C VAL A 75 -8.90 -9.56 8.24
N GLU A 76 -9.83 -10.49 7.97
CA GLU A 76 -9.49 -11.79 7.36
C GLU A 76 -8.97 -11.62 5.93
N LEU A 77 -9.55 -10.70 5.16
CA LEU A 77 -9.14 -10.42 3.79
C LEU A 77 -7.66 -9.97 3.74
N LYS A 78 -7.30 -8.98 4.56
CA LYS A 78 -5.96 -8.37 4.52
C LYS A 78 -4.92 -9.05 5.40
N LYS A 79 -5.30 -10.09 6.14
CA LYS A 79 -4.42 -10.76 7.12
C LYS A 79 -3.04 -11.12 6.57
N HIS A 80 -2.97 -11.64 5.35
CA HIS A 80 -1.71 -12.03 4.71
C HIS A 80 -0.80 -10.83 4.40
N CYS A 81 -1.39 -9.67 4.07
CA CYS A 81 -0.65 -8.42 3.91
C CYS A 81 -0.09 -7.94 5.26
N ASP A 82 -0.91 -7.97 6.32
CA ASP A 82 -0.49 -7.60 7.68
C ASP A 82 0.64 -8.53 8.17
N ASP A 83 0.51 -9.85 7.98
CA ASP A 83 1.51 -10.83 8.38
C ASP A 83 2.86 -10.57 7.67
N SER A 84 2.84 -10.21 6.37
CA SER A 84 4.04 -9.82 5.62
C SER A 84 4.64 -8.51 6.14
N PHE A 85 3.82 -7.50 6.42
CA PHE A 85 4.26 -6.22 6.95
C PHE A 85 4.93 -6.38 8.32
N VAL A 86 4.29 -7.10 9.24
CA VAL A 86 4.79 -7.34 10.60
C VAL A 86 6.11 -8.13 10.57
N CYS A 87 6.22 -9.13 9.69
CA CYS A 87 7.47 -9.87 9.54
C CYS A 87 8.62 -8.94 9.14
N LEU A 88 8.42 -8.11 8.13
CA LEU A 88 9.43 -7.15 7.67
C LEU A 88 9.74 -6.09 8.73
N GLU A 89 8.73 -5.57 9.44
CA GLU A 89 8.93 -4.57 10.50
C GLU A 89 9.79 -5.15 11.64
N ASN A 90 9.52 -6.39 12.04
CA ASN A 90 10.23 -7.06 13.13
C ASN A 90 11.71 -7.33 12.83
N THR A 91 12.12 -7.38 11.57
CA THR A 91 13.55 -7.51 11.22
C THR A 91 14.35 -6.25 11.58
N GLY A 92 13.67 -5.10 11.69
CA GLY A 92 14.32 -3.81 11.89
C GLY A 92 15.16 -3.31 10.70
N CYS A 93 15.27 -4.11 9.63
CA CYS A 93 16.12 -3.87 8.47
C CYS A 93 15.39 -3.24 7.30
N TYR A 94 14.06 -3.18 7.31
CA TYR A 94 13.29 -2.61 6.20
C TYR A 94 12.96 -1.14 6.46
N LYS A 95 13.05 -0.31 5.42
CA LYS A 95 12.65 1.10 5.46
C LYS A 95 11.15 1.19 5.71
N ASP A 96 10.80 1.90 6.77
CA ASP A 96 9.43 1.97 7.28
C ASP A 96 8.43 2.44 6.22
N PHE A 97 8.76 3.54 5.53
CA PHE A 97 7.90 4.05 4.46
C PHE A 97 7.68 3.04 3.33
N VAL A 98 8.69 2.25 2.99
CA VAL A 98 8.54 1.25 1.92
C VAL A 98 7.64 0.12 2.41
N ASN A 99 7.78 -0.30 3.67
CA ASN A 99 6.95 -1.36 4.23
C ASN A 99 5.46 -0.96 4.20
N TYR A 100 5.15 0.27 4.63
CA TYR A 100 3.80 0.82 4.60
C TYR A 100 3.24 0.98 3.18
N GLN A 101 4.07 1.40 2.21
CA GLN A 101 3.65 1.48 0.81
C GLN A 101 3.32 0.12 0.21
N GLU A 102 4.12 -0.91 0.51
CA GLU A 102 3.84 -2.29 0.07
C GLU A 102 2.62 -2.88 0.78
N LEU A 103 2.41 -2.55 2.05
CA LEU A 103 1.17 -2.89 2.78
C LEU A 103 -0.05 -2.26 2.10
N ASP A 104 -0.03 -0.96 1.79
CA ASP A 104 -1.14 -0.28 1.08
C ASP A 104 -1.46 -0.94 -0.26
N LYS A 105 -0.43 -1.22 -1.08
CA LYS A 105 -0.62 -1.90 -2.37
C LYS A 105 -1.28 -3.25 -2.21
N CYS A 106 -0.75 -4.09 -1.30
CA CYS A 106 -1.31 -5.42 -1.05
C CYS A 106 -2.77 -5.34 -0.60
N VAL A 107 -3.09 -4.43 0.33
CA VAL A 107 -4.43 -4.20 0.85
C VAL A 107 -5.40 -3.71 -0.24
N ASP A 108 -4.97 -2.77 -1.08
CA ASP A 108 -5.76 -2.28 -2.22
C ASP A 108 -6.04 -3.39 -3.22
N ASP A 109 -5.01 -4.11 -3.65
CA ASP A 109 -5.17 -5.18 -4.63
C ASP A 109 -6.16 -6.24 -4.16
N VAL A 110 -6.05 -6.71 -2.91
CA VAL A 110 -6.94 -7.78 -2.42
C VAL A 110 -8.37 -7.29 -2.20
N PHE A 111 -8.55 -5.99 -1.92
CA PHE A 111 -9.87 -5.36 -1.85
C PHE A 111 -10.52 -5.29 -3.24
N TRP A 112 -9.77 -4.88 -4.26
CA TRP A 112 -10.23 -4.81 -5.66
C TRP A 112 -10.45 -6.18 -6.29
N LEU A 113 -9.60 -7.15 -6.00
CA LEU A 113 -9.75 -8.53 -6.45
C LEU A 113 -10.87 -9.28 -5.72
N GLY A 114 -11.16 -8.92 -4.46
CA GLY A 114 -12.15 -9.58 -3.62
C GLY A 114 -13.50 -8.85 -3.56
N PRO A 115 -13.84 -8.16 -2.46
CA PRO A 115 -15.17 -7.57 -2.28
C PRO A 115 -15.57 -6.57 -3.37
N MET A 116 -14.63 -5.72 -3.80
CA MET A 116 -14.94 -4.68 -4.77
C MET A 116 -15.07 -5.24 -6.20
N HIS A 117 -14.50 -6.41 -6.51
CA HIS A 117 -14.75 -7.11 -7.78
C HIS A 117 -16.26 -7.36 -8.01
N PHE A 118 -16.97 -7.81 -6.98
CA PHE A 118 -18.41 -8.06 -7.06
C PHE A 118 -19.22 -6.77 -7.21
N CYS A 119 -18.82 -5.73 -6.48
CA CYS A 119 -19.43 -4.41 -6.58
C CYS A 119 -19.22 -3.82 -7.98
N GLU A 120 -18.01 -3.87 -8.52
CA GLU A 120 -17.70 -3.39 -9.87
C GLU A 120 -18.54 -4.11 -10.92
N LYS A 121 -18.70 -5.43 -10.81
CA LYS A 121 -19.59 -6.20 -11.70
C LYS A 121 -21.03 -5.65 -11.66
N LYS A 122 -21.56 -5.40 -10.46
CA LYS A 122 -22.91 -4.84 -10.30
C LYS A 122 -23.00 -3.40 -10.83
N LEU A 123 -21.98 -2.58 -10.61
CA LEU A 123 -21.93 -1.23 -11.16
C LEU A 123 -21.86 -1.26 -12.70
N ARG A 124 -21.19 -2.24 -13.32
CA ARG A 124 -21.22 -2.44 -14.78
C ARG A 124 -22.60 -2.84 -15.28
N GLU A 125 -23.32 -3.72 -14.57
CA GLU A 125 -24.71 -4.06 -14.89
C GLU A 125 -25.64 -2.82 -14.82
N VAL A 126 -25.44 -1.94 -13.84
CA VAL A 126 -26.16 -0.66 -13.74
C VAL A 126 -25.76 0.28 -14.89
N LEU A 127 -24.49 0.34 -15.25
CA LEU A 127 -24.01 1.17 -16.37
C LEU A 127 -24.66 0.77 -17.70
N ASP A 128 -24.84 -0.53 -17.94
CA ASP A 128 -25.40 -1.06 -19.18
C ASP A 128 -26.93 -0.90 -19.24
N SER A 129 -27.62 -0.95 -18.09
CA SER A 129 -29.08 -0.90 -18.02
C SER A 129 -29.66 0.49 -17.75
N THR A 130 -29.07 1.23 -16.81
CA THR A 130 -29.57 2.53 -16.32
C THR A 130 -28.41 3.48 -15.98
N PRO A 131 -27.63 3.92 -17.00
CA PRO A 131 -26.38 4.68 -16.81
C PRO A 131 -26.56 6.02 -16.06
N ASP A 132 -27.75 6.61 -16.08
CA ASP A 132 -28.02 7.86 -15.36
C ASP A 132 -28.05 7.67 -13.83
N GLN A 133 -28.10 6.43 -13.34
CA GLN A 133 -28.09 6.13 -11.91
C GLN A 133 -26.70 6.08 -11.28
N LEU A 134 -25.63 6.17 -12.08
CA LEU A 134 -24.24 6.19 -11.64
C LEU A 134 -23.65 7.59 -11.69
N ALA A 135 -22.77 7.90 -10.74
CA ALA A 135 -22.03 9.14 -10.73
C ALA A 135 -21.14 9.27 -11.99
N PRO A 136 -20.97 10.48 -12.55
CA PRO A 136 -20.14 10.71 -13.73
C PRO A 136 -18.72 10.15 -13.62
N CYS A 137 -18.09 10.32 -12.45
CA CYS A 137 -16.72 9.85 -12.21
C CYS A 137 -16.61 8.31 -12.17
N VAL A 138 -17.63 7.60 -11.66
CA VAL A 138 -17.68 6.13 -11.66
C VAL A 138 -17.85 5.62 -13.09
N LYS A 139 -18.71 6.28 -13.89
CA LYS A 139 -18.87 5.95 -15.31
C LYS A 139 -17.56 6.10 -16.08
N GLU A 140 -16.83 7.18 -15.83
CA GLU A 140 -15.53 7.41 -16.44
C GLU A 140 -14.54 6.32 -16.04
N TYR A 141 -14.44 5.97 -14.75
CA TYR A 141 -13.57 4.90 -14.27
C TYR A 141 -13.89 3.54 -14.90
N LEU A 142 -15.18 3.20 -15.01
CA LEU A 142 -15.60 1.90 -15.57
C LEU A 142 -15.30 1.79 -17.08
N LYS A 143 -15.26 2.91 -17.80
CA LYS A 143 -14.93 3.00 -19.23
C LYS A 143 -13.42 3.07 -19.48
N ASN A 144 -12.74 3.88 -18.68
CA ASN A 144 -11.30 4.11 -18.78
C ASN A 144 -10.65 3.47 -17.56
N LYS A 145 -10.13 2.24 -17.71
CA LYS A 145 -9.17 1.70 -16.74
C LYS A 145 -7.88 2.51 -16.82
N ASN A 146 -7.89 3.71 -16.25
CA ASN A 146 -6.68 4.47 -16.03
C ASN A 146 -5.79 3.67 -15.07
N PRO A 147 -4.45 3.74 -15.24
CA PRO A 147 -3.55 3.14 -14.28
C PRO A 147 -3.84 3.75 -12.91
N ASP A 148 -4.05 2.90 -11.91
CA ASP A 148 -4.28 3.35 -10.55
C ASP A 148 -3.08 4.17 -10.10
N LYS A 149 -3.35 5.43 -9.73
CA LYS A 149 -2.39 6.28 -9.04
C LYS A 149 -2.46 5.96 -7.55
N PHE A 150 -1.33 6.07 -6.88
CA PHE A 150 -1.16 5.72 -5.47
C PHE A 150 -0.84 6.94 -4.59
N ASP A 151 -1.02 8.14 -5.14
CA ASP A 151 -0.85 9.38 -4.39
C ASP A 151 -2.10 9.70 -3.54
N CYS A 152 -1.93 10.53 -2.52
CA CYS A 152 -2.98 10.84 -1.56
C CYS A 152 -4.24 11.43 -2.18
N LEU A 153 -4.08 12.30 -3.20
CA LEU A 153 -5.20 12.92 -3.88
C LEU A 153 -6.01 11.88 -4.65
N SER A 154 -5.32 11.02 -5.40
CA SER A 154 -5.96 9.96 -6.17
C SER A 154 -6.73 8.97 -5.30
N ILE A 155 -6.20 8.59 -4.13
CA ILE A 155 -6.88 7.71 -3.17
C ILE A 155 -8.14 8.41 -2.64
N HIS A 156 -8.02 9.66 -2.22
CA HIS A 156 -9.14 10.42 -1.69
C HIS A 156 -10.25 10.63 -2.72
N GLU A 157 -9.91 11.09 -3.92
CA GLU A 157 -10.86 11.35 -5.01
C GLU A 157 -11.56 10.07 -5.47
N LYS A 158 -10.82 8.97 -5.65
CA LYS A 158 -11.40 7.66 -5.99
C LYS A 158 -12.32 7.19 -4.86
N GLY A 159 -11.88 7.35 -3.61
CA GLY A 159 -12.63 7.05 -2.40
C GLY A 159 -14.01 7.72 -2.38
N GLN A 160 -14.03 9.04 -2.58
CA GLN A 160 -15.28 9.84 -2.60
C GLN A 160 -16.14 9.53 -3.82
N CYS A 161 -15.53 9.36 -4.98
CA CYS A 161 -16.23 9.12 -6.24
C CYS A 161 -17.16 7.89 -6.16
N PHE A 162 -16.66 6.78 -5.60
CA PHE A 162 -17.40 5.52 -5.53
C PHE A 162 -18.37 5.44 -4.35
N LEU A 163 -18.25 6.31 -3.35
CA LEU A 163 -18.94 6.14 -2.06
C LEU A 163 -20.46 6.02 -2.19
N ALA A 164 -21.09 6.94 -2.93
CA ALA A 164 -22.54 6.96 -3.12
C ALA A 164 -23.04 5.76 -3.95
N ASP A 165 -22.28 5.36 -4.97
CA ASP A 165 -22.64 4.24 -5.84
C ASP A 165 -22.44 2.89 -5.13
N VAL A 166 -21.42 2.75 -4.26
CA VAL A 166 -21.25 1.59 -3.38
C VAL A 166 -22.43 1.47 -2.41
N GLU A 167 -22.82 2.57 -1.75
CA GLU A 167 -23.94 2.59 -0.81
C GLU A 167 -25.27 2.23 -1.48
N LYS A 168 -25.53 2.78 -2.67
CA LYS A 168 -26.79 2.61 -3.37
C LYS A 168 -26.92 1.26 -4.06
N HIS A 169 -25.84 0.80 -4.69
CA HIS A 169 -25.91 -0.32 -5.63
C HIS A 169 -25.25 -1.59 -5.12
N CYS A 170 -24.27 -1.56 -4.22
CA CYS A 170 -23.53 -2.78 -3.84
C CYS A 170 -24.13 -3.50 -2.62
N ASP A 171 -23.51 -4.60 -2.17
CA ASP A 171 -23.98 -5.30 -0.96
C ASP A 171 -23.88 -4.34 0.24
N PRO A 172 -24.93 -4.20 1.09
CA PRO A 172 -24.90 -3.31 2.25
C PRO A 172 -23.72 -3.57 3.21
N LYS A 173 -23.22 -4.81 3.28
CA LYS A 173 -22.04 -5.16 4.09
C LYS A 173 -20.74 -4.56 3.55
N LEU A 174 -20.70 -4.19 2.26
CA LEU A 174 -19.52 -3.61 1.64
C LEU A 174 -19.29 -2.17 2.05
N LEU A 175 -20.33 -1.36 2.27
CA LEU A 175 -20.18 0.06 2.61
C LEU A 175 -19.28 0.31 3.84
N PRO A 176 -19.46 -0.35 5.00
CA PRO A 176 -18.56 -0.16 6.13
C PRO A 176 -17.13 -0.60 5.80
N MET A 177 -16.95 -1.72 5.10
CA MET A 177 -15.65 -2.21 4.67
C MET A 177 -14.96 -1.25 3.69
N TYR A 178 -15.72 -0.64 2.78
CA TYR A 178 -15.22 0.34 1.82
C TYR A 178 -14.70 1.60 2.54
N LYS A 179 -15.46 2.11 3.53
CA LYS A 179 -15.04 3.27 4.34
C LYS A 179 -13.77 2.95 5.15
N GLU A 180 -13.71 1.77 5.77
CA GLU A 180 -12.54 1.29 6.50
C GLU A 180 -11.33 1.16 5.56
N HIS A 181 -11.55 0.61 4.36
CA HIS A 181 -10.53 0.48 3.34
C HIS A 181 -9.94 1.83 2.94
N GLN A 182 -10.76 2.81 2.59
CA GLN A 182 -10.30 4.16 2.23
C GLN A 182 -9.52 4.83 3.39
N SER A 183 -10.02 4.70 4.62
CA SER A 183 -9.32 5.25 5.79
C SER A 183 -7.95 4.59 6.02
N LEU A 184 -7.86 3.27 5.84
CA LEU A 184 -6.60 2.54 6.00
C LEU A 184 -5.59 2.89 4.91
N ARG A 185 -6.03 3.10 3.67
CA ARG A 185 -5.15 3.54 2.59
C ARG A 185 -4.54 4.91 2.86
N LEU A 186 -5.36 5.87 3.27
CA LEU A 186 -4.90 7.20 3.67
C LEU A 186 -3.94 7.13 4.86
N PHE A 187 -4.17 6.25 5.82
CA PHE A 187 -3.25 6.01 6.94
C PHE A 187 -1.91 5.45 6.47
N ASN A 188 -1.92 4.33 5.74
CA ASN A 188 -0.70 3.64 5.29
C ASN A 188 0.16 4.51 4.37
N ARG A 189 -0.46 5.44 3.64
CA ARG A 189 0.26 6.42 2.80
C ARG A 189 0.70 7.67 3.55
N ALA A 190 0.44 7.76 4.86
CA ALA A 190 0.66 8.94 5.67
C ALA A 190 -0.04 10.19 5.09
N CYS A 191 -1.24 10.01 4.52
CA CYS A 191 -2.02 11.09 3.91
C CYS A 191 -2.90 11.86 4.91
N ASP A 192 -3.26 11.23 6.04
CA ASP A 192 -4.20 11.80 7.02
C ASP A 192 -3.51 12.36 8.27
N GLY A 193 -2.18 12.36 8.31
CA GLY A 193 -1.37 12.88 9.40
C GLY A 193 -1.34 12.01 10.67
N ARG A 194 -2.05 10.87 10.72
CA ARG A 194 -1.99 9.93 11.85
C ARG A 194 -0.71 9.10 11.86
N LEU A 195 -0.09 8.93 10.71
CA LEU A 195 1.18 8.20 10.53
C LEU A 195 2.30 9.17 10.13
N ARG A 196 3.48 8.98 10.72
CA ARG A 196 4.75 9.53 10.24
C ARG A 196 5.73 8.38 10.09
N TYR A 197 6.47 8.35 8.99
CA TYR A 197 7.40 7.27 8.72
C TYR A 197 8.68 7.52 9.49
N LYS A 198 9.24 6.47 10.09
CA LYS A 198 10.48 6.56 10.87
C LYS A 198 11.69 6.93 10.01
N ASP A 199 11.73 6.42 8.76
CA ASP A 199 12.94 6.46 7.91
C ASP A 199 12.82 7.35 6.65
N TRP A 200 11.71 8.09 6.47
CA TRP A 200 11.50 8.96 5.30
C TRP A 200 12.05 10.38 5.50
N ASP A 201 12.08 10.87 6.73
CA ASP A 201 12.22 12.31 7.00
C ASP A 201 13.66 12.74 7.33
N TYR A 202 14.61 12.45 6.44
CA TYR A 202 16.00 12.91 6.65
C TYR A 202 16.15 14.43 6.43
N ASN A 203 15.28 15.04 5.60
CA ASN A 203 15.38 16.44 5.17
C ASN A 203 14.09 17.27 5.37
N GLY A 204 13.11 16.81 6.15
CA GLY A 204 11.84 17.52 6.33
C GLY A 204 10.79 17.29 5.22
N ALA A 205 11.13 16.54 4.18
CA ALA A 205 10.28 16.29 3.00
C ALA A 205 8.95 15.58 3.33
N GLN A 206 8.84 14.88 4.48
CA GLN A 206 7.56 14.32 4.88
C GLN A 206 6.55 15.42 5.25
N ASN A 207 7.04 16.48 5.89
CA ASN A 207 6.20 17.56 6.39
C ASN A 207 5.60 18.37 5.24
N ASP A 208 6.33 18.53 4.14
CA ASP A 208 5.81 19.18 2.93
C ASP A 208 4.75 18.30 2.26
N ALA A 209 5.01 17.01 2.08
CA ALA A 209 4.04 16.06 1.53
C ALA A 209 2.75 15.98 2.38
N LEU A 210 2.88 16.07 3.71
CA LEU A 210 1.75 16.15 4.64
C LEU A 210 0.95 17.44 4.51
N GLN A 211 1.59 18.56 4.17
CA GLN A 211 0.91 19.84 3.96
C GLN A 211 0.11 19.90 2.65
N PHE A 212 0.52 19.14 1.63
CA PHE A 212 -0.25 19.00 0.38
C PHE A 212 -1.45 18.05 0.50
N ASN A 213 -1.69 17.44 1.67
CA ASN A 213 -2.88 16.63 1.90
C ASN A 213 -4.14 17.49 2.13
N VAL A 214 -5.22 17.06 1.48
CA VAL A 214 -6.58 17.64 1.51
C VAL A 214 -7.12 17.80 2.95
N PHE A 215 -6.57 17.04 3.91
CA PHE A 215 -6.79 17.23 5.33
C PHE A 215 -5.64 18.05 5.94
N SER A 216 -5.74 19.37 5.87
CA SER A 216 -4.92 20.29 6.68
C SER A 216 -5.25 20.13 8.17
N VAL A 217 -4.85 19.02 8.78
CA VAL A 217 -4.64 18.94 10.22
C VAL A 217 -3.16 19.21 10.43
N LYS A 218 -2.85 20.44 10.86
CA LYS A 218 -1.53 20.78 11.42
C LYS A 218 -1.28 19.84 12.61
N ALA A 219 -0.66 18.69 12.36
CA ALA A 219 -0.04 17.89 13.40
C ALA A 219 1.20 18.66 13.90
N SER A 220 0.94 19.69 14.69
CA SER A 220 1.95 20.32 15.53
C SER A 220 2.19 19.37 16.68
N ASP A 221 3.27 18.58 16.59
CA ASP A 221 3.76 17.83 17.74
C ASP A 221 4.48 18.82 18.67
N PRO A 222 4.04 19.01 19.93
CA PRO A 222 4.65 19.95 20.87
C PRO A 222 6.03 19.51 21.40
N LYS A 223 6.60 18.39 20.93
CA LYS A 223 7.87 17.88 21.48
C LYS A 223 8.90 17.53 20.41
N ARG A 224 9.61 18.55 19.90
CA ARG A 224 11.09 18.49 19.93
C ARG A 224 11.72 19.85 19.74
N GLY A 225 12.31 20.34 20.83
CA GLY A 225 13.28 21.41 20.81
C GLY A 225 14.47 21.03 19.94
N ILE A 226 14.83 21.99 19.09
CA ILE A 226 16.17 22.38 18.68
C ILE A 226 17.27 21.52 19.32
N LEU A 227 17.78 20.56 18.57
CA LEU A 227 19.18 20.13 18.69
C LEU A 227 19.89 20.70 17.46
N LYS A 228 20.33 21.95 17.59
CA LYS A 228 21.44 22.46 16.78
C LYS A 228 22.65 21.63 17.18
N ASN A 229 23.24 20.89 16.25
CA ASN A 229 24.63 20.51 16.41
C ASN A 229 25.47 21.80 16.33
N PRO A 230 26.33 22.09 17.32
CA PRO A 230 27.49 22.95 17.08
C PRO A 230 28.45 22.18 16.17
N ASP A 231 29.45 22.85 15.63
CA ASP A 231 30.50 22.29 14.77
C ASP A 231 30.15 22.32 13.27
N VAL A 232 29.88 23.53 12.78
CA VAL A 232 30.50 24.01 11.54
C VAL A 232 31.20 25.31 11.87
N GLU A 233 32.51 25.23 12.06
CA GLU A 233 33.42 26.37 11.91
C GLU A 233 33.27 26.90 10.48
N GLU A 234 32.55 28.00 10.31
CA GLU A 234 32.66 28.82 9.12
C GLU A 234 33.71 29.89 9.40
N THR A 235 34.94 29.60 8.97
CA THR A 235 36.03 30.56 8.86
C THR A 235 35.64 31.63 7.84
N THR A 236 35.13 32.76 8.30
CA THR A 236 35.16 34.01 7.54
C THR A 236 36.43 34.76 7.88
N ASP A 237 37.45 34.59 7.04
CA ASP A 237 38.55 35.55 6.92
C ASP A 237 38.02 36.85 6.32
N GLY A 238 38.25 37.94 7.04
CA GLY A 238 37.90 39.29 6.61
C GLY A 238 38.85 39.83 5.55
N ASN A 239 38.38 40.85 4.83
CA ASN A 239 39.25 41.95 4.43
C ASN A 239 38.46 43.25 4.19
N ASN A 240 38.62 44.12 5.19
CA ASN A 240 38.76 45.57 5.20
C ASN A 240 38.15 46.45 4.09
N SER A 241 37.26 47.33 4.56
CA SER A 241 37.13 48.71 4.11
C SER A 241 38.42 49.51 4.32
N THR A 242 38.73 50.36 3.34
CA THR A 242 39.50 51.58 3.54
C THR A 242 38.71 52.73 2.91
N GLU A 243 38.40 53.75 3.70
CA GLU A 243 37.92 55.06 3.26
C GLU A 243 39.01 55.76 2.42
N VAL A 244 38.62 56.36 1.28
CA VAL A 244 38.62 57.81 0.92
C VAL A 244 37.97 57.93 -0.45
#